data_AF-A0A3C0BWL4-F1
#
_entry.id   AF-A0A3C0BWL4-F1
#
_cell.length_a   1.000
_cell.length_b   1.000
_cell.length_c   1.000
_cell.angle_alpha   90.00
_cell.angle_beta   90.00
_cell.angle_gamma   90.00
#
_symmetry.space_group_name_H-M   'P 1'
#
loop_
_entity.id
_entity.type
_entity.pdbx_description
1 polymer ?
#
loop_
_entity_poly.entity_id
_entity_poly.type
_entity_poly.pdbx_seq_one_letter_code
_entity_poly.pdbx_strand_id
1 'polypeptide(L)'
;IVAAWDGSAEAARAFNDALIFLKPAQRVVLLVGIASSPDEEREPAIEDMVAHLKRHEVMAEVVRFKTSEGDIGKLLLTKAAALGADMIVMGAFHHSRWREFILGGVTLTMLEAAAIPLFMAH
;
A
#
# COMPACT_ATOMS: atom_id res chain seq x y z
N ILE A 1 -8.88 -7.68 -1.76
CA ILE A 1 -7.44 -7.32 -1.88
C ILE A 1 -7.22 -5.91 -1.37
N VAL A 2 -6.18 -5.68 -0.57
CA VAL A 2 -5.73 -4.35 -0.15
C VAL A 2 -4.50 -3.96 -0.98
N ALA A 3 -4.54 -2.78 -1.58
CA ALA A 3 -3.44 -2.14 -2.30
C ALA A 3 -2.91 -0.98 -1.44
N ALA A 4 -1.73 -1.14 -0.85
CA ALA A 4 -1.13 -0.16 0.06
C ALA A 4 -0.44 0.97 -0.72
N TRP A 5 -0.92 2.20 -0.54
CA TRP A 5 -0.51 3.36 -1.32
C TRP A 5 0.12 4.44 -0.45
N ASP A 6 1.36 4.77 -0.78
CA ASP A 6 2.19 5.80 -0.14
C ASP A 6 2.59 6.93 -1.12
N GLY A 7 2.11 6.90 -2.36
CA GLY A 7 2.50 7.86 -3.39
C GLY A 7 3.75 7.47 -4.19
N SER A 8 4.42 6.38 -3.83
CA SER A 8 5.68 5.97 -4.44
C SER A 8 5.51 5.34 -5.84
N ALA A 9 6.58 5.39 -6.63
CA ALA A 9 6.61 4.71 -7.92
C ALA A 9 6.65 3.18 -7.76
N GLU A 10 7.26 2.70 -6.68
CA GLU A 10 7.32 1.28 -6.32
C GLU A 10 5.92 0.72 -6.04
N ALA A 11 5.09 1.43 -5.27
CA ALA A 11 3.70 1.03 -5.05
C ALA A 11 2.87 1.05 -6.35
N ALA A 12 3.06 2.08 -7.18
CA ALA A 12 2.38 2.15 -8.48
C ALA A 12 2.78 1.00 -9.42
N ARG A 13 4.06 0.63 -9.44
CA ARG A 13 4.57 -0.54 -10.18
C ARG A 13 3.98 -1.83 -9.64
N ALA A 14 3.98 -2.02 -8.32
CA ALA A 14 3.40 -3.21 -7.69
C ALA A 14 1.93 -3.40 -8.05
N PHE A 15 1.14 -2.32 -8.12
CA PHE A 15 -0.26 -2.42 -8.52
C PHE A 15 -0.41 -2.84 -9.99
N ASN A 16 0.45 -2.32 -10.88
CA ASN A 16 0.46 -2.72 -12.28
C ASN A 16 0.85 -4.20 -12.46
N ASP A 17 1.88 -4.65 -11.75
CA ASP A 17 2.34 -6.04 -11.81
C ASP A 17 1.30 -7.01 -11.20
N ALA A 18 0.51 -6.51 -10.23
CA ALA A 18 -0.57 -7.27 -9.59
C ALA A 18 -1.91 -7.22 -10.34
N LEU A 19 -2.02 -6.64 -11.54
CA LEU A 19 -3.29 -6.53 -12.27
C LEU A 19 -3.99 -7.88 -12.49
N ILE A 20 -3.23 -8.97 -12.62
CA ILE A 20 -3.77 -10.33 -12.73
C ILE A 20 -4.58 -10.76 -11.50
N PHE A 21 -4.26 -10.22 -10.32
CA PHE A 21 -4.99 -10.44 -9.08
C PHE A 21 -6.05 -9.36 -8.85
N LEU A 22 -5.74 -8.11 -9.17
CA LEU A 22 -6.62 -6.96 -8.90
C LEU A 22 -7.88 -6.95 -9.80
N LYS A 23 -7.75 -7.28 -11.09
CA LYS A 23 -8.89 -7.28 -12.02
C LYS A 23 -10.02 -8.25 -11.63
N PRO A 24 -9.76 -9.53 -11.30
CA PRO A 24 -10.82 -10.45 -10.91
C PRO A 24 -11.25 -10.32 -9.43
N ALA A 25 -10.64 -9.42 -8.66
CA ALA A 25 -10.95 -9.28 -7.24
C ALA A 25 -12.38 -8.73 -7.04
N GLN A 26 -13.15 -9.37 -6.17
CA GLN A 26 -14.50 -8.91 -5.81
C GLN A 26 -14.50 -7.53 -5.13
N ARG A 27 -13.41 -7.21 -4.42
CA ARG A 27 -13.20 -5.93 -3.76
C ARG A 27 -11.73 -5.57 -3.73
N VAL A 28 -11.41 -4.37 -4.21
CA VAL A 28 -10.09 -3.75 -4.09
C VAL A 28 -10.20 -2.53 -3.20
N VAL A 29 -9.36 -2.45 -2.17
CA VAL A 29 -9.26 -1.28 -1.30
C VAL A 29 -7.90 -0.64 -1.53
N LEU A 30 -7.88 0.62 -1.97
CA LEU A 30 -6.70 1.46 -1.96
C LEU A 30 -6.52 2.01 -0.54
N LEU A 31 -5.61 1.42 0.23
CA LEU A 31 -5.33 1.80 1.61
C LEU A 31 -4.21 2.84 1.63
N VAL A 32 -4.54 4.07 2.03
CA VAL A 32 -3.66 5.23 1.93
C VAL A 32 -3.21 5.68 3.31
N GLY A 33 -1.90 5.73 3.52
CA GLY A 33 -1.31 6.38 4.68
C GLY A 33 -1.34 7.90 4.50
N ILE A 34 -1.89 8.64 5.46
CA ILE A 34 -1.86 10.10 5.49
C ILE A 34 -0.99 10.58 6.65
N ALA A 35 -0.08 11.52 6.36
CA ALA A 35 0.72 12.21 7.36
C ALA A 35 -0.17 13.16 8.19
N SER A 36 0.27 13.46 9.41
CA SER A 36 -0.50 14.28 10.36
C SER A 36 -0.27 15.79 10.19
N SER A 37 0.70 16.21 9.37
CA SER A 37 1.00 17.61 9.07
C SER A 37 1.06 17.84 7.55
N PRO A 38 0.45 18.92 7.03
CA PRO A 38 0.55 19.30 5.61
C PRO A 38 1.98 19.70 5.17
N ASP A 39 2.90 19.94 6.11
CA ASP A 39 4.32 20.20 5.83
C ASP A 39 5.15 18.92 5.68
N GLU A 40 4.60 17.76 6.06
CA GLU A 40 5.25 16.45 5.94
C GLU A 40 4.69 15.71 4.73
N GLU A 41 5.41 15.82 3.62
CA GLU A 41 5.19 15.08 2.36
C GLU A 41 3.95 15.51 1.56
N ARG A 42 4.11 15.53 0.24
CA ARG A 42 2.97 15.73 -0.68
C ARG A 42 1.98 14.61 -0.39
N GLU A 43 0.71 14.97 -0.12
CA GLU A 43 -0.35 13.98 -0.01
C GLU A 43 -0.26 13.03 -1.23
N PRO A 44 -0.36 11.69 -1.01
CA PRO A 44 -0.32 10.75 -2.10
C PRO A 44 -1.33 11.16 -3.17
N ALA A 45 -0.97 11.06 -4.46
CA ALA A 45 -1.88 11.42 -5.56
C ALA A 45 -3.01 10.37 -5.69
N ILE A 46 -3.96 10.40 -4.76
CA ILE A 46 -5.04 9.41 -4.62
C ILE A 46 -5.92 9.42 -5.86
N GLU A 47 -6.33 10.60 -6.34
CA GLU A 47 -7.22 10.73 -7.49
C GLU A 47 -6.58 10.16 -8.76
N ASP A 48 -5.31 10.47 -8.98
CA ASP A 48 -4.53 9.95 -10.11
C ASP A 48 -4.41 8.43 -10.04
N MET A 49 -4.16 7.87 -8.85
CA MET A 49 -4.05 6.43 -8.67
C MET A 49 -5.39 5.71 -8.83
N VAL A 50 -6.48 6.28 -8.30
CA VAL A 50 -7.84 5.74 -8.52
C VAL A 50 -8.19 5.78 -10.01
N ALA A 51 -7.90 6.89 -10.69
CA ALA A 51 -8.09 7.00 -12.13
C ALA A 51 -7.23 6.00 -12.91
N HIS A 52 -6.00 5.77 -12.46
CA HIS A 52 -5.09 4.77 -13.04
C HIS A 52 -5.63 3.35 -12.91
N LEU A 53 -6.01 2.92 -11.72
CA LEU A 53 -6.62 1.60 -11.49
C LEU A 53 -7.90 1.44 -12.31
N LYS A 54 -8.74 2.48 -12.37
CA LYS A 54 -9.97 2.47 -13.18
C LYS A 54 -9.69 2.29 -14.67
N ARG A 55 -8.62 2.92 -15.22
CA ARG A 55 -8.20 2.70 -16.63
C ARG A 55 -7.81 1.26 -16.90
N HIS A 56 -7.36 0.53 -15.87
CA HIS A 56 -7.06 -0.89 -15.93
C HIS A 56 -8.23 -1.78 -15.46
N GLU A 57 -9.45 -1.24 -15.44
CA GLU A 57 -10.68 -1.98 -15.07
C GLU A 57 -10.72 -2.43 -13.60
N VAL A 58 -9.93 -1.81 -12.74
CA VAL A 58 -9.90 -2.05 -11.30
C VAL A 58 -10.64 -0.92 -10.59
N MET A 59 -11.79 -1.23 -9.99
CA MET A 59 -12.53 -0.30 -9.15
C MET A 59 -12.03 -0.40 -7.71
N ALA A 60 -11.41 0.66 -7.20
CA ALA A 60 -10.83 0.70 -5.86
C ALA A 60 -11.60 1.63 -4.92
N GLU A 61 -11.95 1.12 -3.73
CA GLU A 61 -12.45 1.90 -2.61
C GLU A 61 -11.28 2.54 -1.87
N VAL A 62 -11.34 3.85 -1.60
CA VAL A 62 -10.27 4.55 -0.87
C VAL A 62 -10.52 4.50 0.63
N VAL A 63 -9.58 3.95 1.38
CA VAL A 63 -9.56 3.98 2.84
C VAL A 63 -8.29 4.68 3.31
N ARG A 64 -8.43 5.65 4.21
CA ARG A 64 -7.30 6.41 4.76
C ARG A 64 -7.02 6.00 6.21
N PHE A 65 -5.75 6.03 6.60
CA PHE A 65 -5.35 5.89 8.00
C PHE A 65 -4.19 6.84 8.31
N LYS A 66 -4.11 7.30 9.57
CA LYS A 66 -3.02 8.19 9.99
C LYS A 66 -1.76 7.38 10.24
N THR A 67 -0.66 7.74 9.59
CA THR A 67 0.63 7.07 9.81
C THR A 67 1.19 7.34 11.20
N SER A 68 0.77 8.43 11.86
CA SER A 68 1.18 8.75 13.24
C SER A 68 0.54 7.87 14.32
N GLU A 69 -0.36 6.96 13.98
CA GLU A 69 -1.02 6.07 14.96
C GLU A 69 -0.11 4.93 15.46
N GLY A 70 1.06 4.74 14.84
CA GLY A 70 2.03 3.72 15.27
C GLY A 70 2.92 3.23 14.14
N ASP A 71 3.44 2.02 14.30
CA ASP A 71 4.23 1.34 13.28
C ASP A 71 3.39 1.08 12.02
N ILE A 72 3.86 1.57 10.87
CA ILE A 72 3.11 1.51 9.60
C ILE A 72 2.86 0.07 9.17
N GLY A 73 3.83 -0.84 9.34
CA GLY A 73 3.65 -2.26 9.00
C GLY A 73 2.52 -2.89 9.82
N LYS A 74 2.54 -2.69 11.14
CA LYS A 74 1.46 -3.16 12.03
C LYS A 74 0.11 -2.53 11.71
N LEU A 75 0.08 -1.24 11.38
CA LEU A 75 -1.14 -0.56 10.96
C LEU A 75 -1.69 -1.16 9.66
N LEU A 76 -0.86 -1.38 8.64
CA LEU A 76 -1.25 -2.03 7.39
C LEU A 76 -1.85 -3.41 7.64
N LEU A 77 -1.18 -4.25 8.43
CA LEU A 77 -1.68 -5.59 8.81
C LEU A 77 -3.02 -5.51 9.55
N THR A 78 -3.12 -4.60 10.53
CA THR A 78 -4.35 -4.41 11.32
C THR A 78 -5.52 -3.95 10.45
N LYS A 79 -5.28 -2.99 9.55
CA LYS A 79 -6.31 -2.49 8.62
C LYS A 79 -6.69 -3.56 7.60
N ALA A 80 -5.72 -4.31 7.06
CA ALA A 80 -6.00 -5.41 6.14
C ALA A 80 -6.88 -6.49 6.80
N ALA A 81 -6.58 -6.86 8.04
CA ALA A 81 -7.40 -7.78 8.83
C ALA A 81 -8.82 -7.22 9.07
N ALA A 82 -8.94 -5.96 9.48
CA ALA A 82 -10.23 -5.30 9.71
C ALA A 82 -11.08 -5.18 8.43
N LEU A 83 -10.43 -5.09 7.25
CA LEU A 83 -11.07 -5.04 5.94
C LEU A 83 -11.43 -6.43 5.39
N GLY A 84 -11.03 -7.51 6.07
CA GLY A 84 -11.21 -8.88 5.59
C GLY A 84 -10.42 -9.15 4.30
N ALA A 85 -9.20 -8.62 4.20
CA ALA A 85 -8.38 -8.79 3.01
C ALA A 85 -7.79 -10.20 2.91
N ASP A 86 -7.85 -10.80 1.73
CA ASP A 86 -7.21 -12.10 1.45
C ASP A 86 -5.81 -11.97 0.83
N MET A 87 -5.38 -10.74 0.50
CA MET A 87 -4.07 -10.43 -0.07
C MET A 87 -3.76 -8.94 0.13
N ILE A 88 -2.48 -8.64 0.34
CA ILE A 88 -1.91 -7.28 0.35
C ILE A 88 -0.98 -7.12 -0.85
N VAL A 89 -1.13 -6.02 -1.59
CA VAL A 89 -0.23 -5.58 -2.67
C VAL A 89 0.45 -4.30 -2.19
N MET A 90 1.78 -4.25 -2.22
CA MET A 90 2.54 -3.06 -1.81
C MET A 90 3.86 -2.92 -2.59
N GLY A 91 4.38 -1.69 -2.65
CA GLY A 91 5.77 -1.47 -3.02
C GLY A 91 6.71 -1.96 -1.90
N ALA A 92 7.90 -2.41 -2.27
CA ALA A 92 8.97 -2.75 -1.32
C ALA A 92 10.12 -1.75 -1.39
N PHE A 93 10.91 -1.69 -0.31
CA PHE A 93 12.20 -0.99 -0.26
C PHE A 93 12.17 0.54 -0.46
N HIS A 94 11.00 1.18 -0.41
CA HIS A 94 10.93 2.63 -0.45
C HIS A 94 11.18 3.27 0.93
N HIS A 95 12.34 3.89 1.10
CA HIS A 95 12.51 5.16 1.83
C HIS A 95 13.57 5.95 1.09
N SER A 96 13.17 7.07 0.47
CA SER A 96 14.11 7.87 -0.31
C SER A 96 15.24 8.45 0.56
N ARG A 97 16.46 8.25 0.07
CA ARG A 97 17.74 8.92 0.38
C ARG A 97 18.54 8.41 1.59
N TRP A 98 19.51 7.54 1.26
CA TRP A 98 20.80 7.38 1.97
C TRP A 98 20.75 6.94 3.44
N ARG A 99 20.40 5.66 3.65
CA ARG A 99 20.71 4.71 4.76
C ARG A 99 19.51 3.76 4.82
N GLU A 100 19.61 2.45 4.76
CA GLU A 100 20.69 1.49 4.99
C GLU A 100 20.36 0.24 4.17
N PHE A 101 21.28 -0.71 4.11
CA PHE A 101 21.11 -2.09 3.66
C PHE A 101 20.07 -2.91 4.51
N ILE A 102 19.13 -2.22 5.16
CA ILE A 102 18.12 -2.75 6.06
C ILE A 102 16.81 -2.67 5.32
N LEU A 103 16.18 -3.83 5.08
CA LEU A 103 14.76 -3.93 4.74
C LEU A 103 13.99 -2.89 5.55
N GLY A 104 13.42 -1.86 4.91
CA GLY A 104 12.73 -0.77 5.62
C GLY A 104 11.76 -1.35 6.65
N GLY A 105 11.62 -0.71 7.82
CA GLY A 105 10.89 -1.27 8.96
C GLY A 105 9.49 -1.80 8.60
N VAL A 106 8.83 -1.16 7.64
CA VAL A 106 7.57 -1.62 7.07
C VAL A 106 7.73 -2.94 6.31
N THR A 107 8.61 -3.03 5.32
CA THR A 107 8.84 -4.25 4.53
C THR A 107 9.23 -5.44 5.41
N LEU A 108 10.12 -5.25 6.40
CA LEU A 108 10.49 -6.33 7.32
C LEU A 108 9.29 -6.78 8.17
N THR A 109 8.55 -5.83 8.77
CA THR A 109 7.35 -6.13 9.55
C THR A 109 6.32 -6.90 8.72
N MET A 110 6.13 -6.52 7.46
CA MET A 110 5.20 -7.19 6.55
C MET A 110 5.66 -8.62 6.22
N LEU A 111 6.96 -8.84 6.00
CA LEU A 111 7.52 -10.18 5.76
C LEU A 111 7.43 -11.09 6.98
N GLU A 112 7.62 -10.55 8.19
CA GLU A 112 7.63 -11.33 9.43
C GLU A 112 6.23 -11.64 9.97
N ALA A 113 5.28 -10.72 9.80
CA ALA A 113 4.01 -10.76 10.50
C ALA A 113 2.76 -10.87 9.59
N ALA A 114 2.89 -10.85 8.26
CA ALA A 114 1.73 -11.05 7.39
C ALA A 114 1.13 -12.44 7.57
N ALA A 115 -0.16 -12.48 7.92
CA ALA A 115 -0.95 -13.71 8.02
C ALA A 115 -1.68 -14.08 6.72
N ILE A 116 -1.56 -13.24 5.69
CA ILE A 116 -2.19 -13.41 4.37
C ILE A 116 -1.15 -13.19 3.27
N PRO A 117 -1.38 -13.72 2.05
CA PRO A 117 -0.51 -13.51 0.91
C PRO A 117 -0.08 -12.05 0.71
N LEU A 118 1.22 -11.87 0.50
CA LEU A 118 1.85 -10.57 0.27
C LEU A 118 2.45 -10.55 -1.14
N PHE A 119 1.96 -9.65 -1.99
CA PHE A 119 2.56 -9.34 -3.28
C PHE A 119 3.38 -8.06 -3.14
N MET A 120 4.68 -8.14 -3.45
CA MET A 120 5.59 -7.00 -3.40
C MET A 120 6.33 -6.84 -4.72
N ALA A 121 6.49 -5.58 -5.16
CA ALA A 121 7.38 -5.24 -6.28
C ALA A 121 8.29 -4.06 -5.89
N HIS A 122 9.43 -3.95 -6.57
CA HIS A 122 10.40 -2.85 -6.43
C HIS A 122 10.64 -2.19 -7.80
#